data_AF-A0A1D6GMZ2-F1
#
_entry.id   AF-A0A1D6GMZ2-F1
#
_cell.length_a   1.000
_cell.length_b   1.000
_cell.length_c   1.000
_cell.angle_alpha   90.00
_cell.angle_beta   90.00
_cell.angle_gamma   90.00
#
_symmetry.space_group_name_H-M   'P 1'
#
loop_
_entity.id
_entity.type
_entity.pdbx_description
1 polymer ?
#
loop_
_entity_poly.entity_id
_entity_poly.type
_entity_poly.pdbx_seq_one_letter_code
_entity_poly.pdbx_strand_id
1 'polypeptide(L)'
;MKLREASGNSDMVSRLEAAESKLQELKSNMGVLGKEAVAAMTAVEAQQQRLTLQRLIALLKVESERNYHQKVLQILDQLEREMVSERQRIEGAPPVVESSMPPPPAYEEVNGIFMRNTVAELVETVEYFLAEAIQSYQAESDTELNLSTGDYIVVRKVSNNGWAEGECRGKAGWFPYDYIEKRERVLASKVAQVF
;
A
#
# COMPACT_ATOMS: atom_id res chain seq x y z
N MET A 1 -81.64 37.79 24.25
CA MET A 1 -80.56 38.11 23.30
C MET A 1 -79.22 37.40 23.59
N LYS A 2 -78.92 37.00 24.84
CA LYS A 2 -77.65 36.33 25.25
C LYS A 2 -77.36 34.92 24.68
N LEU A 3 -78.34 34.20 24.17
CA LEU A 3 -78.14 32.81 23.72
C LEU A 3 -77.46 32.70 22.34
N ARG A 4 -77.58 33.71 21.47
CA ARG A 4 -76.97 33.70 20.13
C ARG A 4 -75.49 34.07 20.15
N GLU A 5 -75.07 34.92 21.09
CA GLU A 5 -73.65 35.27 21.29
C GLU A 5 -72.86 34.13 21.94
N ALA A 6 -73.46 33.37 22.86
CA ALA A 6 -72.83 32.21 23.48
C ALA A 6 -72.49 31.09 22.47
N SER A 7 -73.37 30.85 21.50
CA SER A 7 -73.15 29.86 20.43
C SER A 7 -72.02 30.28 19.48
N GLY A 8 -71.97 31.55 19.07
CA GLY A 8 -70.91 32.06 18.19
C GLY A 8 -69.53 32.09 18.86
N ASN A 9 -69.48 32.33 20.17
CA ASN A 9 -68.24 32.21 20.95
C ASN A 9 -67.74 30.76 21.02
N SER A 10 -68.63 29.79 21.20
CA SER A 10 -68.26 28.35 21.18
C SER A 10 -67.68 27.92 19.82
N ASP A 11 -68.26 28.43 18.73
CA ASP A 11 -67.77 28.15 17.37
C ASP A 11 -66.40 28.81 17.09
N MET A 12 -66.16 30.02 17.59
CA MET A 12 -64.84 30.65 17.49
C MET A 12 -63.78 29.89 18.30
N VAL A 13 -64.11 29.44 19.52
CA VAL A 13 -63.19 28.67 20.36
C VAL A 13 -62.83 27.33 19.72
N SER A 14 -63.81 26.59 19.19
CA SER A 14 -63.56 25.31 18.51
C SER A 14 -62.70 25.45 17.25
N ARG A 15 -62.88 26.54 16.50
CA ARG A 15 -62.02 26.86 15.34
C ARG A 15 -60.60 27.23 15.74
N LEU A 16 -60.44 27.96 16.84
CA LEU A 16 -59.13 28.30 17.39
C LEU A 16 -58.39 27.04 17.82
N GLU A 17 -59.05 26.14 18.56
CA GLU A 17 -58.49 24.86 19.00
C GLU A 17 -58.08 23.98 17.80
N ALA A 18 -58.91 23.90 16.76
CA ALA A 18 -58.58 23.19 15.53
C ALA A 18 -57.37 23.80 14.80
N ALA A 19 -57.25 25.13 14.78
CA ALA A 19 -56.10 25.81 14.20
C ALA A 19 -54.83 25.58 15.01
N GLU A 20 -54.90 25.61 16.34
CA GLU A 20 -53.78 25.30 17.24
C GLU A 20 -53.30 23.85 17.09
N SER A 21 -54.23 22.90 17.01
CA SER A 21 -53.93 21.49 16.76
C SER A 21 -53.19 21.30 15.43
N LYS A 22 -53.67 21.94 14.36
CA LYS A 22 -53.04 21.89 13.04
C LYS A 22 -51.67 22.55 13.02
N LEU A 23 -51.48 23.64 13.76
CA LEU A 23 -50.18 24.30 13.89
C LEU A 23 -49.19 23.39 14.62
N GLN A 24 -49.63 22.73 15.69
CA GLN A 24 -48.81 21.78 16.44
C GLN A 24 -48.42 20.57 15.58
N GLU A 25 -49.33 20.07 14.75
CA GLU A 25 -49.05 19.02 13.77
C GLU A 25 -48.01 19.48 12.73
N LEU A 26 -48.20 20.65 12.11
CA LEU A 26 -47.24 21.23 11.17
C LEU A 26 -45.85 21.42 11.79
N LYS A 27 -45.79 21.88 13.04
CA LYS A 27 -44.54 22.06 13.79
C LYS A 27 -43.85 20.72 14.04
N SER A 28 -44.60 19.68 14.40
CA SER A 28 -44.08 18.31 14.55
C SER A 28 -43.52 17.79 13.24
N ASN A 29 -44.29 17.90 12.15
CA ASN A 29 -43.91 17.44 10.82
C ASN A 29 -42.64 18.15 10.31
N MET A 30 -42.56 19.48 10.48
CA MET A 30 -41.36 20.25 10.14
C MET A 30 -40.14 19.84 10.98
N GLY A 31 -40.35 19.50 12.25
CA GLY A 31 -39.30 18.97 13.11
C GLY A 31 -38.76 17.61 12.65
N VAL A 32 -39.62 16.71 12.18
CA VAL A 32 -39.22 15.42 11.61
C VAL A 32 -38.47 15.62 10.29
N LEU A 33 -39.04 16.41 9.37
CA LEU A 33 -38.43 16.70 8.08
C LEU A 33 -37.05 17.37 8.23
N GLY A 34 -36.89 18.26 9.21
CA GLY A 34 -35.59 18.87 9.50
C GLY A 34 -34.55 17.86 9.98
N LYS A 35 -34.93 16.90 10.82
CA LYS A 35 -34.03 15.81 11.25
C LYS A 35 -33.65 14.90 10.10
N GLU A 36 -34.62 14.53 9.26
CA GLU A 36 -34.38 13.71 8.07
C GLU A 36 -33.46 14.42 7.06
N ALA A 37 -33.69 15.71 6.81
CA ALA A 37 -32.85 16.52 5.93
C ALA A 37 -31.40 16.59 6.43
N VAL A 38 -31.20 16.82 7.74
CA VAL A 38 -29.85 16.83 8.34
C VAL A 38 -29.20 15.47 8.21
N ALA A 39 -29.90 14.39 8.55
CA ALA A 39 -29.38 13.03 8.43
C ALA A 39 -28.99 12.68 6.98
N ALA A 40 -29.81 13.06 6.01
CA ALA A 40 -29.53 12.87 4.59
C ALA A 40 -28.30 13.68 4.14
N MET A 41 -28.18 14.94 4.55
CA MET A 41 -27.01 15.78 4.22
C MET A 41 -25.72 15.21 4.81
N THR A 42 -25.73 14.77 6.07
CA THR A 42 -24.58 14.13 6.71
C THR A 42 -24.20 12.82 6.00
N ALA A 43 -25.18 12.02 5.58
CA ALA A 43 -24.92 10.80 4.83
C ALA A 43 -24.28 11.08 3.46
N VAL A 44 -24.78 12.09 2.74
CA VAL A 44 -24.20 12.51 1.45
C VAL A 44 -22.77 13.00 1.63
N GLU A 45 -22.49 13.80 2.66
CA GLU A 45 -21.15 14.29 2.94
C GLU A 45 -20.19 13.13 3.24
N ALA A 46 -20.58 12.20 4.11
CA ALA A 46 -19.77 11.02 4.42
C ALA A 46 -19.51 10.16 3.17
N GLN A 47 -20.52 9.95 2.33
CA GLN A 47 -20.38 9.24 1.06
C GLN A 47 -19.41 9.96 0.12
N GLN A 48 -19.53 11.28 -0.01
CA GLN A 48 -18.67 12.09 -0.87
C GLN A 48 -17.22 12.05 -0.42
N GLN A 49 -16.96 12.11 0.90
CA GLN A 49 -15.62 11.96 1.47
C GLN A 49 -15.03 10.58 1.14
N ARG A 50 -15.81 9.50 1.34
CA ARG A 50 -15.38 8.12 1.03
C ARG A 50 -15.02 7.95 -0.45
N LEU A 51 -15.88 8.40 -1.36
CA LEU A 51 -15.65 8.29 -2.80
C LEU A 51 -14.45 9.13 -3.25
N THR A 52 -14.29 10.32 -2.69
CA THR A 52 -13.14 11.19 -2.99
C THR A 52 -11.84 10.52 -2.58
N LEU A 53 -11.78 9.97 -1.37
CA LEU A 53 -10.61 9.23 -0.90
C LEU A 53 -10.29 8.03 -1.80
N GLN A 54 -11.28 7.22 -2.17
CA GLN A 54 -11.10 6.08 -3.07
C GLN A 54 -10.52 6.50 -4.43
N ARG A 55 -11.02 7.61 -5.00
CA ARG A 55 -10.49 8.16 -6.27
C ARG A 55 -9.04 8.62 -6.13
N LEU A 56 -8.70 9.32 -5.04
CA LEU A 56 -7.32 9.78 -4.80
C LEU A 56 -6.35 8.60 -4.67
N ILE A 57 -6.73 7.56 -3.92
CA ILE A 57 -5.91 6.35 -3.77
C ILE A 57 -5.69 5.67 -5.13
N ALA A 58 -6.75 5.53 -5.94
CA ALA A 58 -6.65 4.92 -7.25
C ALA A 58 -5.72 5.70 -8.19
N LEU A 59 -5.83 7.04 -8.20
CA LEU A 59 -4.96 7.90 -9.00
C LEU A 59 -3.49 7.79 -8.58
N LEU A 60 -3.21 7.82 -7.28
CA LEU A 60 -1.85 7.68 -6.76
C LEU A 60 -1.23 6.33 -7.13
N LYS A 61 -2.02 5.25 -7.09
CA LYS A 61 -1.55 3.91 -7.47
C LYS A 61 -1.16 3.84 -8.95
N VAL A 62 -1.98 4.42 -9.83
CA VAL A 62 -1.68 4.46 -11.28
C VAL A 62 -0.41 5.27 -11.53
N GLU A 63 -0.25 6.40 -10.87
CA GLU A 63 0.94 7.25 -11.02
C GLU A 63 2.21 6.55 -10.52
N SER A 64 2.15 5.84 -9.39
CA SER A 64 3.29 5.06 -8.89
C SER A 64 3.71 3.96 -9.85
N GLU A 65 2.72 3.27 -10.45
CA GLU A 65 2.98 2.20 -11.41
C GLU A 65 3.67 2.76 -12.66
N ARG A 66 3.18 3.89 -13.18
CA ARG A 66 3.80 4.58 -14.31
C ARG A 66 5.23 5.02 -14.01
N ASN A 67 5.47 5.59 -12.84
CA ASN A 67 6.80 6.04 -12.41
C ASN A 67 7.79 4.87 -12.31
N TYR A 68 7.34 3.74 -11.75
CA TYR A 68 8.14 2.52 -11.67
C TYR A 68 8.59 2.05 -13.05
N HIS A 69 7.66 1.88 -13.98
CA HIS A 69 7.98 1.44 -15.34
C HIS A 69 8.88 2.43 -16.07
N GLN A 70 8.66 3.73 -15.88
CA GLN A 70 9.51 4.77 -16.46
C GLN A 70 10.96 4.66 -15.95
N LYS A 71 11.17 4.41 -14.66
CA LYS A 71 12.51 4.20 -14.09
C LYS A 71 13.17 2.94 -14.64
N VAL A 72 12.42 1.83 -14.75
CA VAL A 72 12.92 0.58 -15.33
C VAL A 72 13.41 0.81 -16.75
N LEU A 73 12.64 1.51 -17.58
CA LEU A 73 13.04 1.84 -18.95
C LEU A 73 14.31 2.69 -19.00
N GLN A 74 14.45 3.69 -18.13
CA GLN A 74 15.66 4.53 -18.06
C GLN A 74 16.91 3.71 -17.70
N ILE A 75 16.79 2.76 -16.78
CA ILE A 75 17.90 1.88 -16.39
C ILE A 75 18.29 0.98 -17.56
N LEU A 76 17.32 0.38 -18.25
CA LEU A 76 17.58 -0.50 -19.40
C LEU A 76 18.25 0.26 -20.56
N ASP A 77 17.78 1.46 -20.89
CA ASP A 77 18.38 2.32 -21.91
C ASP A 77 19.82 2.72 -21.56
N GLN A 78 20.11 2.99 -20.29
CA GLN A 78 21.46 3.26 -19.83
C GLN A 78 22.38 2.04 -19.94
N LEU A 79 21.90 0.86 -19.50
CA LEU A 79 22.65 -0.40 -19.61
C LEU A 79 22.91 -0.76 -21.07
N GLU A 80 21.95 -0.55 -21.98
CA GLU A 80 22.14 -0.80 -23.40
C GLU A 80 23.26 0.09 -23.96
N ARG A 81 23.27 1.38 -23.64
CA ARG A 81 24.37 2.28 -24.04
C ARG A 81 25.73 1.81 -23.53
N GLU A 82 25.79 1.39 -22.27
CA GLU A 82 27.03 0.87 -21.67
C GLU A 82 27.51 -0.42 -22.35
N MET A 83 26.60 -1.36 -22.60
CA MET A 83 26.90 -2.61 -23.30
C MET A 83 27.39 -2.38 -24.73
N VAL A 84 26.78 -1.45 -25.46
CA VAL A 84 27.20 -1.11 -26.83
C VAL A 84 28.59 -0.46 -26.85
N SER A 85 28.85 0.46 -25.91
CA SER A 85 30.16 1.08 -25.75
C SER A 85 31.26 0.06 -25.42
N GLU A 86 30.96 -0.86 -24.49
CA GLU A 86 31.87 -1.93 -24.10
C GLU A 86 32.17 -2.87 -25.27
N ARG A 87 31.15 -3.24 -26.06
CA ARG A 87 31.34 -4.07 -27.26
C ARG A 87 32.25 -3.40 -28.29
N GLN A 88 32.04 -2.11 -28.56
CA GLN A 88 32.89 -1.35 -29.48
C GLN A 88 34.33 -1.24 -28.99
N ARG A 89 34.55 -1.14 -27.67
CA ARG A 89 35.89 -1.13 -27.08
C ARG A 89 36.62 -2.46 -27.29
N ILE A 90 35.91 -3.58 -27.17
CA ILE A 90 36.47 -4.93 -27.39
C ILE A 90 36.73 -5.17 -28.89
N GLU A 91 35.78 -4.83 -29.77
CA GLU A 91 35.93 -4.99 -31.23
C GLU A 91 37.00 -4.05 -31.83
N GLY A 92 37.24 -2.90 -31.22
CA GLY A 92 38.29 -1.95 -31.64
C GLY A 92 39.71 -2.29 -31.18
N ALA A 93 39.89 -3.36 -30.39
CA ALA A 93 41.21 -3.79 -29.95
C ALA A 93 42.00 -4.42 -31.10
N PRO A 94 43.30 -4.09 -31.29
CA PRO A 94 44.12 -4.71 -32.33
C PRO A 94 44.23 -6.22 -32.09
N PRO A 95 44.37 -7.05 -33.14
CA PRO A 95 44.49 -8.49 -32.97
C PRO A 95 45.75 -8.77 -32.14
N VAL A 96 45.57 -9.41 -30.98
CA VAL A 96 46.68 -9.91 -30.18
C VAL A 96 47.41 -10.94 -31.04
N VAL A 97 48.63 -10.63 -31.44
CA VAL A 97 49.49 -11.52 -32.24
C VAL A 97 49.68 -12.80 -31.44
N GLU A 98 49.01 -13.85 -31.89
CA GLU A 98 49.01 -15.19 -31.33
C GLU A 98 50.38 -15.83 -31.62
N SER A 99 51.34 -15.68 -30.70
CA SER A 99 52.52 -16.54 -30.66
C SER A 99 52.62 -17.23 -29.31
N SER A 100 52.36 -18.54 -29.35
CA SER A 100 52.63 -19.56 -28.32
C SER A 100 51.84 -19.48 -27.02
N MET A 101 50.59 -19.95 -27.06
CA MET A 101 49.98 -20.58 -25.89
C MET A 101 49.59 -22.02 -26.27
N PRO A 102 49.98 -23.05 -25.51
CA PRO A 102 49.62 -24.43 -25.81
C PRO A 102 48.11 -24.63 -25.66
N PRO A 103 47.49 -25.53 -26.46
CA PRO A 103 46.05 -25.74 -26.39
C PRO A 103 45.68 -26.28 -24.99
N PRO A 104 44.57 -25.80 -24.40
CA PRO A 104 44.06 -26.38 -23.16
C PRO A 104 43.72 -27.86 -23.39
N PRO A 105 43.88 -28.73 -22.39
CA PRO A 105 43.55 -30.14 -22.50
C PRO A 105 42.09 -30.29 -22.93
N ALA A 106 41.83 -31.22 -23.85
CA ALA A 106 40.49 -31.52 -24.34
C ALA A 106 39.57 -31.84 -23.15
N TYR A 107 38.62 -30.94 -22.88
CA TYR A 107 37.59 -31.18 -21.90
C TYR A 107 36.63 -32.20 -22.52
N GLU A 108 36.58 -33.40 -21.95
CA GLU A 108 35.51 -34.33 -22.27
C GLU A 108 34.17 -33.70 -21.89
N GLU A 109 33.23 -33.74 -22.83
CA GLU A 109 31.88 -33.23 -22.72
C GLU A 109 31.13 -33.91 -21.56
N VAL A 110 31.15 -33.30 -20.37
CA VAL A 110 30.09 -33.52 -19.36
C VAL A 110 28.98 -32.51 -19.62
N ASN A 111 28.47 -32.50 -20.85
CA ASN A 111 27.37 -31.64 -21.28
C ASN A 111 26.08 -32.44 -21.35
N GLY A 112 25.32 -32.45 -20.25
CA GLY A 112 23.98 -33.05 -20.25
C GLY A 112 23.14 -32.86 -18.98
N ILE A 113 23.74 -32.56 -17.82
CA ILE A 113 22.98 -32.49 -16.56
C ILE A 113 22.91 -31.07 -15.97
N PHE A 114 23.84 -30.17 -16.30
CA PHE A 114 23.97 -28.90 -15.58
C PHE A 114 23.11 -27.74 -16.11
N MET A 115 22.63 -27.79 -17.36
CA MET A 115 21.83 -26.69 -17.93
C MET A 115 20.31 -26.86 -17.80
N ARG A 116 19.82 -27.98 -17.27
CA ARG A 116 18.37 -28.20 -17.12
C ARG A 116 17.80 -27.69 -15.79
N ASN A 117 18.65 -27.36 -14.81
CA ASN A 117 18.17 -27.00 -13.47
C ASN A 117 18.28 -25.49 -13.13
N THR A 118 18.95 -24.66 -13.93
CA THR A 118 19.22 -23.26 -13.55
C THR A 118 18.13 -22.25 -13.90
N VAL A 119 17.07 -22.64 -14.61
CA VAL A 119 15.90 -21.77 -14.90
C VAL A 119 14.64 -22.15 -14.11
N ALA A 120 14.69 -23.21 -13.30
CA ALA A 120 13.55 -23.65 -12.48
C ALA A 120 13.71 -23.32 -10.97
N GLU A 121 14.93 -23.11 -10.47
CA GLU A 121 15.19 -22.85 -9.04
C GLU A 121 15.49 -21.37 -8.68
N LEU A 122 15.69 -20.47 -9.65
CA LEU A 122 15.89 -19.04 -9.37
C LEU A 122 14.58 -18.25 -9.25
N VAL A 123 13.54 -18.92 -8.77
CA VAL A 123 12.43 -18.31 -8.04
C VAL A 123 12.27 -19.12 -6.75
N GLU A 124 13.35 -19.26 -5.99
CA GLU A 124 13.17 -19.29 -4.54
C GLU A 124 12.53 -17.94 -4.24
N THR A 125 11.20 -17.95 -4.18
CA THR A 125 10.38 -16.86 -3.68
C THR A 125 10.93 -16.54 -2.30
N VAL A 126 11.93 -15.66 -2.24
CA VAL A 126 12.43 -15.09 -1.00
C VAL A 126 11.22 -14.35 -0.46
N GLU A 127 10.49 -14.98 0.48
CA GLU A 127 9.28 -14.43 1.05
C GLU A 127 9.68 -13.21 1.87
N TYR A 128 9.77 -12.05 1.21
CA TYR A 128 9.93 -10.78 1.89
C TYR A 128 8.67 -10.53 2.72
N PHE A 129 8.85 -10.25 4.00
CA PHE A 129 7.75 -9.83 4.85
C PHE A 129 8.08 -8.57 5.63
N LEU A 130 7.03 -7.83 5.97
CA LEU A 130 7.13 -6.66 6.82
C LEU A 130 7.12 -7.12 8.27
N ALA A 131 8.00 -6.58 9.09
CA ALA A 131 8.00 -6.78 10.53
C ALA A 131 8.12 -5.44 11.25
N GLU A 132 7.68 -5.41 12.50
CA GLU A 132 7.88 -4.27 13.40
C GLU A 132 8.81 -4.68 14.53
N ALA A 133 9.79 -3.84 14.88
CA ALA A 133 10.65 -4.04 16.03
C ALA A 133 9.84 -3.88 17.33
N ILE A 134 9.72 -4.95 18.10
CA ILE A 134 9.12 -4.91 19.44
C ILE A 134 10.13 -4.49 20.50
N GLN A 135 11.42 -4.65 20.22
CA GLN A 135 12.52 -4.28 21.11
C GLN A 135 13.63 -3.54 20.35
N SER A 136 14.24 -2.57 21.00
CA SER A 136 15.42 -1.88 20.47
C SER A 136 16.65 -2.78 20.49
N TYR A 137 17.47 -2.69 19.44
CA TYR A 137 18.73 -3.40 19.30
C TYR A 137 19.83 -2.43 18.84
N GLN A 138 20.98 -2.47 19.51
CA GLN A 138 22.16 -1.72 19.12
C GLN A 138 23.12 -2.67 18.40
N ALA A 139 23.51 -2.31 17.19
CA ALA A 139 24.45 -3.08 16.39
C ALA A 139 25.84 -3.07 17.04
N GLU A 140 26.44 -4.24 17.19
CA GLU A 140 27.80 -4.44 17.67
C GLU A 140 28.82 -4.44 16.51
N SER A 141 28.36 -4.64 15.28
CA SER A 141 29.16 -4.71 14.06
C SER A 141 28.56 -3.86 12.93
N ASP A 142 29.38 -3.44 11.96
CA ASP A 142 28.93 -2.79 10.73
C ASP A 142 28.04 -3.68 9.84
N THR A 143 28.01 -4.99 10.11
CA THR A 143 27.14 -5.96 9.43
C THR A 143 25.75 -6.05 10.08
N GLU A 144 25.55 -5.44 11.24
CA GLU A 144 24.32 -5.51 12.02
C GLU A 144 23.50 -4.22 11.88
N LEU A 145 22.18 -4.35 12.08
CA LEU A 145 21.23 -3.27 11.91
C LEU A 145 20.74 -2.76 13.26
N ASN A 146 20.89 -1.45 13.49
CA ASN A 146 20.30 -0.80 14.65
C ASN A 146 18.78 -0.74 14.51
N LEU A 147 18.06 -1.18 15.54
CA LEU A 147 16.60 -1.15 15.61
C LEU A 147 16.14 -0.32 16.81
N SER A 148 15.09 0.48 16.62
CA SER A 148 14.33 1.09 17.71
C SER A 148 12.95 0.44 17.80
N THR A 149 12.39 0.26 18.99
CA THR A 149 11.01 -0.19 19.15
C THR A 149 10.05 0.66 18.30
N GLY A 150 9.20 -0.01 17.52
CA GLY A 150 8.27 0.59 16.56
C GLY A 150 8.82 0.77 15.15
N ASP A 151 10.10 0.45 14.89
CA ASP A 151 10.66 0.50 13.54
C ASP A 151 10.05 -0.57 12.64
N TYR A 152 9.84 -0.22 11.36
CA TYR A 152 9.38 -1.15 10.34
C TYR A 152 10.56 -1.66 9.52
N ILE A 153 10.66 -2.98 9.41
CA ILE A 153 11.77 -3.69 8.77
C ILE A 153 11.23 -4.55 7.63
N VAL A 154 11.86 -4.45 6.46
CA VAL A 154 11.62 -5.42 5.38
C VAL A 154 12.60 -6.57 5.57
N VAL A 155 12.09 -7.71 6.03
CA VAL A 155 12.89 -8.91 6.27
C VAL A 155 13.11 -9.63 4.95
N ARG A 156 14.36 -9.92 4.63
CA ARG A 156 14.78 -10.61 3.41
C ARG A 156 15.12 -12.07 3.66
N LYS A 157 15.68 -12.38 4.82
CA LYS A 157 16.09 -13.74 5.14
C LYS A 157 16.01 -13.97 6.64
N VAL A 158 15.54 -15.15 7.03
CA VAL A 158 15.63 -15.64 8.41
C VAL A 158 16.54 -16.85 8.41
N SER A 159 17.62 -16.77 9.19
CA SER A 159 18.56 -17.85 9.38
C SER A 159 18.11 -18.73 10.55
N ASN A 160 18.45 -20.03 10.49
CA ASN A 160 18.11 -21.00 11.54
C ASN A 160 18.85 -20.77 12.87
N ASN A 161 19.79 -19.83 12.92
CA ASN A 161 20.56 -19.45 14.10
C ASN A 161 19.91 -18.32 14.91
N GLY A 162 18.65 -17.96 14.61
CA GLY A 162 17.91 -16.90 15.32
C GLY A 162 18.17 -15.49 14.80
N TRP A 163 18.95 -15.33 13.72
CA TRP A 163 19.20 -14.05 13.09
C TRP A 163 18.34 -13.83 11.85
N ALA A 164 17.95 -12.59 11.62
CA ALA A 164 17.28 -12.16 10.41
C ALA A 164 18.09 -11.05 9.73
N GLU A 165 18.07 -11.04 8.40
CA GLU A 165 18.62 -9.98 7.57
C GLU A 165 17.46 -9.15 7.02
N GLY A 166 17.57 -7.84 7.11
CA GLY A 166 16.56 -6.94 6.60
C GLY A 166 17.06 -5.53 6.39
N GLU A 167 16.14 -4.67 5.98
CA GLU A 167 16.41 -3.26 5.73
C GLU A 167 15.46 -2.38 6.56
N CYS A 168 16.02 -1.39 7.25
CA CYS A 168 15.32 -0.38 8.01
C CYS A 168 15.96 0.98 7.75
N ARG A 169 15.16 2.02 7.48
CA ARG A 169 15.62 3.41 7.26
C ARG A 169 16.76 3.53 6.23
N GLY A 170 16.72 2.70 5.18
CA GLY A 170 17.72 2.69 4.09
C GLY A 170 19.06 2.05 4.46
N LYS A 171 19.17 1.38 5.61
CA LYS A 171 20.33 0.57 6.00
C LYS A 171 19.94 -0.89 6.07
N ALA A 172 20.81 -1.74 5.55
CA ALA A 172 20.65 -3.19 5.62
C ALA A 172 21.63 -3.78 6.62
N GLY A 173 21.19 -4.84 7.31
CA GLY A 173 22.04 -5.57 8.24
C GLY A 173 21.30 -6.69 8.95
N TRP A 174 22.05 -7.38 9.80
CA TRP A 174 21.57 -8.48 10.62
C TRP A 174 21.02 -8.00 11.97
N PHE A 175 19.99 -8.66 12.47
CA PHE A 175 19.41 -8.41 13.78
C PHE A 175 18.75 -9.70 14.35
N PRO A 176 18.53 -9.79 15.67
CA PRO A 176 17.86 -10.93 16.27
C PRO A 176 16.40 -11.05 15.80
N TYR A 177 15.98 -12.24 15.37
CA TYR A 177 14.62 -12.49 14.89
C TYR A 177 13.57 -12.28 16.00
N ASP A 178 13.89 -12.60 17.25
CA ASP A 178 12.95 -12.49 18.38
C ASP A 178 12.60 -11.04 18.74
N TYR A 179 13.31 -10.06 18.17
CA TYR A 179 13.13 -8.64 18.46
C TYR A 179 12.13 -7.98 17.50
N ILE A 180 11.58 -8.77 16.57
CA ILE A 180 10.64 -8.32 15.56
C ILE A 180 9.35 -9.15 15.60
N GLU A 181 8.24 -8.52 15.23
CA GLU A 181 6.95 -9.17 15.07
C GLU A 181 6.51 -9.05 13.61
N LYS A 182 6.18 -10.19 12.97
CA LYS A 182 5.69 -10.21 11.59
C LYS A 182 4.38 -9.43 11.49
N ARG A 183 4.35 -8.41 10.64
CA ARG A 183 3.15 -7.63 10.33
C ARG A 183 2.52 -8.21 9.06
N GLU A 184 1.24 -8.58 9.15
CA GLU A 184 0.48 -8.92 7.95
C GLU A 184 0.45 -7.67 7.05
N ARG A 185 0.85 -7.83 5.78
CA ARG A 185 0.52 -6.81 4.78
C ARG A 185 -0.99 -6.76 4.75
N VAL A 186 -1.57 -5.72 5.35
CA VAL A 186 -2.95 -5.37 5.04
C VAL A 186 -2.92 -4.96 3.57
N LEU A 187 -3.16 -5.93 2.68
CA LEU A 187 -3.42 -5.65 1.28
C LEU A 187 -4.46 -4.54 1.30
N ALA A 188 -4.22 -3.43 0.61
CA ALA A 188 -5.16 -2.31 0.57
C ALA A 188 -6.59 -2.76 0.20
N SER A 189 -6.72 -3.94 -0.44
CA SER A 189 -7.97 -4.65 -0.72
C SER A 189 -8.76 -5.14 0.51
N LYS A 190 -8.11 -5.42 1.66
CA LYS A 190 -8.76 -5.92 2.91
C LYS A 190 -9.36 -4.79 3.75
N VAL A 191 -8.96 -3.52 3.52
CA VAL A 191 -9.50 -2.35 4.23
C VAL A 191 -10.91 -1.97 3.72
N ALA A 192 -11.32 -2.49 2.56
CA ALA A 192 -12.59 -2.12 1.92
C ALA A 192 -13.83 -2.86 2.45
N GLN A 193 -13.69 -3.86 3.33
CA GLN A 193 -14.82 -4.72 3.74
C GLN A 193 -15.35 -4.49 5.17
N VAL A 194 -14.80 -3.54 5.91
CA VAL A 194 -15.28 -3.21 7.27
C VAL A 194 -15.53 -1.71 7.40
N PHE A 195 -16.33 -1.10 6.52
CA PHE A 195 -17.04 0.18 6.75
C PHE A 195 -18.19 0.36 5.76
#